data_AF-A0A9Q4TB50-F1
#
_entry.id   AF-A0A9Q4TB50-F1
#
_cell.length_a   1.000
_cell.length_b   1.000
_cell.length_c   1.000
_cell.angle_alpha   90.00
_cell.angle_beta   90.00
_cell.angle_gamma   90.00
#
_symmetry.space_group_name_H-M   'P 1'
#
loop_
_entity.id
_entity.type
_entity.pdbx_description
1 polymer ?
#
loop_
_entity_poly.entity_id
_entity_poly.type
_entity_poly.pdbx_seq_one_letter_code
_entity_poly.pdbx_strand_id
1 'polypeptide(L)'
;MSTWVDIEIDGFSVMSFQNHHSTWLFHDKDRVREVYGYAAGDEQARTDFIGYRTTAAIIRRRMTLAGYDLRSCEAHFREYLHKVISEVQDIIGFRKESLQNGGYPEETNTELTLDIEKYQKFVDVIKDTVLDDWIALFPQAVKLQRETGPALSFRNEIQWFEGSDVPLLCAMLSYIPLYPEYQITDLFNFPANDTDYFITAFLASCPDDAVCELNISELISAGYEADFADLEEIQQGTTVPYRNFHQSLDDLAALSTLKPVDHVLQRMCFSSVITAMEAYLSDIMKREVLQHEALKRRFVEKYSKFEKEKISVPQLYQFLDVLDKRISQELDGTSFHNIQTARKMFRDVLLIDFPEDFIIRLNRAVIRRHDIVHRNGRTIDGVPLAVTDGHVRQLMNVVLEFVQYVDKQVLDGLITTENEVS
;
A
#
# COMPACT_ATOMS: atom_id res chain seq x y z
N MET A 1 -10.82 -11.26 -11.27
CA MET A 1 -10.70 -12.55 -10.56
C MET A 1 -10.65 -12.23 -9.08
N SER A 2 -11.02 -13.16 -8.19
CA SER A 2 -10.82 -12.91 -6.76
C SER A 2 -9.32 -12.95 -6.46
N THR A 3 -8.82 -11.93 -5.77
CA THR A 3 -7.43 -11.85 -5.30
C THR A 3 -7.43 -11.90 -3.78
N TRP A 4 -6.53 -12.67 -3.19
CA TRP A 4 -6.37 -12.80 -1.74
C TRP A 4 -5.00 -12.28 -1.32
N VAL A 5 -4.95 -11.64 -0.16
CA VAL A 5 -3.71 -11.23 0.51
C VAL A 5 -3.81 -11.58 1.98
N ASP A 6 -2.66 -11.80 2.59
CA ASP A 6 -2.55 -12.30 3.94
C ASP A 6 -1.67 -11.39 4.81
N ILE A 7 -2.02 -11.26 6.08
CA ILE A 7 -1.07 -10.88 7.12
C ILE A 7 -0.36 -12.15 7.56
N GLU A 8 0.95 -12.18 7.37
CA GLU A 8 1.81 -13.30 7.72
C GLU A 8 2.73 -12.94 8.89
N ILE A 9 2.91 -13.90 9.79
CA ILE A 9 3.89 -13.83 10.88
C ILE A 9 4.79 -15.06 10.74
N ASP A 10 6.07 -14.83 10.48
CA ASP A 10 7.06 -15.88 10.20
C ASP A 10 6.62 -16.83 9.06
N GLY A 11 6.00 -16.24 8.02
CA GLY A 11 5.44 -16.91 6.85
C GLY A 11 4.17 -17.74 7.14
N PHE A 12 3.53 -17.55 8.29
CA PHE A 12 2.24 -18.17 8.62
C PHE A 12 1.12 -17.14 8.51
N SER A 13 0.16 -17.38 7.62
CA SER A 13 -1.02 -16.50 7.48
C SER A 13 -1.89 -16.57 8.73
N VAL A 14 -2.11 -15.41 9.36
CA VAL A 14 -2.96 -15.26 10.54
C VAL A 14 -4.24 -14.50 10.25
N MET A 15 -4.31 -13.78 9.12
CA MET A 15 -5.51 -13.09 8.65
C MET A 15 -5.48 -13.03 7.12
N SER A 16 -6.62 -13.23 6.47
CA SER A 16 -6.76 -13.19 5.01
C SER A 16 -7.82 -12.19 4.59
N PHE A 17 -7.58 -11.48 3.49
CA PHE A 17 -8.49 -10.50 2.91
C PHE A 17 -8.74 -10.77 1.43
N GLN A 18 -9.99 -10.64 0.99
CA GLN A 18 -10.39 -10.85 -0.40
C GLN A 18 -10.66 -9.51 -1.09
N ASN A 19 -9.91 -9.21 -2.16
CA ASN A 19 -10.03 -8.02 -3.01
C ASN A 19 -9.83 -6.67 -2.29
N HIS A 20 -9.37 -6.69 -1.04
CA HIS A 20 -9.05 -5.51 -0.23
C HIS A 20 -7.98 -5.90 0.78
N HIS A 21 -7.51 -4.95 1.58
CA HIS A 21 -6.64 -5.21 2.73
C HIS A 21 -7.03 -4.32 3.92
N SER A 22 -6.58 -4.72 5.11
CA SER A 22 -6.48 -3.83 6.26
C SER A 22 -5.00 -3.70 6.60
N THR A 23 -4.53 -2.47 6.84
CA THR A 23 -3.16 -2.28 7.33
C THR A 23 -3.01 -2.80 8.76
N TRP A 24 -4.10 -3.06 9.48
CA TRP A 24 -4.09 -3.57 10.85
C TRP A 24 -3.19 -2.73 11.76
N LEU A 25 -2.08 -3.29 12.26
CA LEU A 25 -1.09 -2.59 13.08
C LEU A 25 0.16 -2.17 12.32
N PHE A 26 0.18 -2.28 10.98
CA PHE A 26 1.21 -1.68 10.15
C PHE A 26 0.95 -0.18 9.95
N HIS A 27 2.02 0.60 9.93
CA HIS A 27 1.99 2.05 9.73
C HIS A 27 2.77 2.41 8.45
N ASP A 28 2.68 3.66 8.00
CA ASP A 28 3.33 4.14 6.77
C ASP A 28 4.85 3.90 6.72
N LYS A 29 5.52 3.92 7.87
CA LYS A 29 6.96 3.63 7.98
C LYS A 29 7.33 2.15 7.76
N ASP A 30 6.35 1.26 7.82
CA ASP A 30 6.55 -0.17 7.56
C ASP A 30 6.35 -0.49 6.07
N ARG A 31 6.01 0.50 5.23
CA ARG A 31 5.91 0.31 3.78
C ARG A 31 7.26 -0.10 3.19
N VAL A 32 7.24 -1.13 2.38
CA VAL A 32 8.39 -1.65 1.64
C VAL A 32 7.96 -1.90 0.20
N ARG A 33 8.87 -1.57 -0.71
CA ARG A 33 8.71 -1.80 -2.14
C ARG A 33 9.97 -2.45 -2.69
N GLU A 34 9.88 -3.71 -3.07
CA GLU A 34 10.97 -4.48 -3.64
C GLU A 34 10.45 -5.19 -4.89
N VAL A 35 10.92 -4.73 -6.06
CA VAL A 35 10.51 -5.27 -7.35
C VAL A 35 11.68 -6.04 -7.94
N TYR A 36 11.53 -7.37 -7.99
CA TYR A 36 12.56 -8.31 -8.42
C TYR A 36 12.27 -8.85 -9.84
N GLY A 37 11.06 -8.63 -10.36
CA GLY A 37 10.64 -9.13 -11.66
C GLY A 37 10.26 -10.61 -11.61
N TYR A 38 10.40 -11.30 -12.75
CA TYR A 38 10.08 -12.72 -12.88
C TYR A 38 11.22 -13.57 -12.32
N ALA A 39 10.87 -14.58 -11.52
CA ALA A 39 11.82 -15.60 -11.11
C ALA A 39 12.41 -16.30 -12.36
N ALA A 40 13.71 -16.58 -12.34
CA ALA A 40 14.38 -17.27 -13.46
C ALA A 40 13.76 -18.67 -13.67
N GLY A 41 12.96 -18.81 -14.73
CA GLY A 41 12.30 -20.07 -15.11
C GLY A 41 10.81 -20.17 -14.76
N ASP A 42 10.20 -19.13 -14.17
CA ASP A 42 8.76 -19.08 -13.90
C ASP A 42 8.20 -17.67 -14.21
N GLU A 43 7.56 -17.54 -15.38
CA GLU A 43 6.94 -16.29 -15.84
C GLU A 43 5.65 -15.93 -15.08
N GLN A 44 5.16 -16.80 -14.17
CA GLN A 44 3.99 -16.53 -13.34
C GLN A 44 4.33 -16.21 -11.87
N ALA A 45 5.51 -16.60 -11.37
CA ALA A 45 5.93 -16.29 -10.01
C ALA A 45 6.54 -14.88 -9.92
N ARG A 46 5.66 -13.88 -9.78
CA ARG A 46 6.08 -12.53 -9.43
C ARG A 46 6.67 -12.56 -8.02
N THR A 47 7.96 -12.24 -7.88
CA THR A 47 8.66 -12.25 -6.58
C THR A 47 8.62 -10.90 -5.87
N ASP A 48 7.85 -9.96 -6.43
CA ASP A 48 7.74 -8.60 -5.93
C ASP A 48 7.10 -8.57 -4.54
N PHE A 49 7.71 -7.81 -3.64
CA PHE A 49 7.15 -7.47 -2.35
C PHE A 49 6.77 -6.00 -2.35
N ILE A 50 5.47 -5.70 -2.38
CA ILE A 50 4.97 -4.34 -2.26
C ILE A 50 3.91 -4.37 -1.17
N GLY A 51 4.19 -3.75 -0.03
CA GLY A 51 3.30 -3.82 1.12
C GLY A 51 3.99 -3.46 2.41
N TYR A 52 3.58 -4.06 3.52
CA TYR A 52 4.05 -3.66 4.85
C TYR A 52 4.90 -4.77 5.46
N ARG A 53 6.03 -4.40 6.07
CA ARG A 53 6.97 -5.33 6.70
C ARG A 53 7.55 -4.72 7.97
N THR A 54 7.50 -5.49 9.06
CA THR A 54 8.13 -5.11 10.32
C THR A 54 8.48 -6.35 11.14
N THR A 55 8.95 -6.18 12.38
CA THR A 55 9.31 -7.31 13.26
C THR A 55 8.21 -7.65 14.26
N ALA A 56 8.18 -8.92 14.70
CA ALA A 56 7.28 -9.38 15.75
C ALA A 56 7.43 -8.57 17.05
N ALA A 57 8.63 -8.11 17.42
CA ALA A 57 8.83 -7.23 18.56
C ALA A 57 8.05 -5.91 18.44
N ILE A 58 8.05 -5.30 17.25
CA ILE A 58 7.31 -4.06 16.98
C ILE A 58 5.80 -4.31 17.02
N ILE A 59 5.32 -5.37 16.37
CA ILE A 59 3.89 -5.72 16.38
C ILE A 59 3.41 -6.04 17.79
N ARG A 60 4.15 -6.83 18.59
CA ARG A 60 3.80 -7.11 20.01
C ARG A 60 3.62 -5.83 20.82
N ARG A 61 4.52 -4.85 20.64
CA ARG A 61 4.40 -3.55 21.31
C ARG A 61 3.12 -2.81 20.88
N ARG A 62 2.79 -2.82 19.58
CA ARG A 62 1.58 -2.17 19.05
C ARG A 62 0.31 -2.86 19.54
N MET A 63 0.29 -4.20 19.57
CA MET A 63 -0.78 -5.01 20.16
C MET A 63 -1.02 -4.62 21.63
N THR A 64 0.05 -4.53 22.42
CA THR A 64 -0.02 -4.13 23.84
C THR A 64 -0.62 -2.74 23.99
N LEU A 65 -0.21 -1.78 23.15
CA LEU A 65 -0.77 -0.42 23.15
C LEU A 65 -2.25 -0.38 22.74
N ALA A 66 -2.70 -1.33 21.92
CA ALA A 66 -4.10 -1.50 21.53
C ALA A 66 -4.95 -2.25 22.58
N GLY A 67 -4.34 -2.73 23.68
CA GLY A 67 -5.03 -3.46 24.75
C GLY A 67 -4.92 -4.98 24.69
N TYR A 68 -4.17 -5.51 23.71
CA TYR A 68 -3.89 -6.92 23.55
C TYR A 68 -2.50 -7.25 24.11
N ASP A 69 -2.46 -7.60 25.40
CA ASP A 69 -1.26 -8.07 26.08
C ASP A 69 -1.44 -9.53 26.52
N LEU A 70 -0.35 -10.18 26.94
CA LEU A 70 -0.40 -11.59 27.34
C LEU A 70 -1.35 -11.86 28.52
N ARG A 71 -1.56 -10.87 29.40
CA ARG A 71 -2.46 -11.02 30.54
C ARG A 71 -3.93 -10.94 30.11
N SER A 72 -4.27 -10.00 29.22
CA SER A 72 -5.62 -9.94 28.65
C SER A 72 -5.92 -11.17 27.79
N CYS A 73 -4.92 -11.64 27.02
CA CYS A 73 -4.98 -12.88 26.27
C CYS A 73 -5.23 -14.10 27.17
N GLU A 74 -4.51 -14.24 28.28
CA GLU A 74 -4.70 -15.36 29.22
C GLU A 74 -6.09 -15.35 29.85
N ALA A 75 -6.60 -14.17 30.24
CA ALA A 75 -7.94 -14.04 30.79
C ALA A 75 -9.02 -14.43 29.76
N HIS A 76 -8.89 -13.94 28.53
CA HIS A 76 -9.80 -14.25 27.43
C HIS A 76 -9.78 -15.73 27.06
N PHE A 77 -8.58 -16.31 26.91
CA PHE A 77 -8.36 -17.72 26.65
C PHE A 77 -9.07 -18.60 27.68
N ARG A 78 -8.95 -18.30 28.98
CA ARG A 78 -9.61 -19.08 30.03
C ARG A 78 -11.13 -19.02 29.92
N GLU A 79 -11.68 -17.84 29.68
CA GLU A 79 -13.12 -17.68 29.48
C GLU A 79 -13.59 -18.50 28.27
N TYR A 80 -12.86 -18.43 27.16
CA TYR A 80 -13.23 -19.11 25.92
C TYR A 80 -12.98 -20.61 25.95
N LEU A 81 -11.97 -21.09 26.67
CA LEU A 81 -11.75 -22.51 26.90
C LEU A 81 -12.97 -23.13 27.58
N HIS A 82 -13.52 -22.47 28.61
CA HIS A 82 -14.75 -22.93 29.26
C HIS A 82 -15.96 -22.94 28.31
N LYS A 83 -16.10 -21.93 27.45
CA LYS A 83 -17.19 -21.88 26.45
C LYS A 83 -17.08 -23.00 25.43
N VAL A 84 -15.89 -23.21 24.85
CA VAL A 84 -15.63 -24.29 23.89
C VAL A 84 -15.91 -25.66 24.51
N ILE A 85 -15.48 -25.90 25.75
CA ILE A 85 -15.77 -27.16 26.45
C ILE A 85 -17.27 -27.35 26.66
N SER A 86 -17.97 -26.31 27.14
CA SER A 86 -19.43 -26.37 27.36
C SER A 86 -20.17 -26.68 26.07
N GLU A 87 -19.79 -26.03 24.98
CA GLU A 87 -20.41 -26.23 23.68
C GLU A 87 -20.18 -27.64 23.12
N VAL A 88 -18.95 -28.14 23.19
CA VAL A 88 -18.67 -29.52 22.75
C VAL A 88 -19.45 -30.53 23.59
N GLN A 89 -19.65 -30.27 24.88
CA GLN A 89 -20.50 -31.09 25.74
C GLN A 89 -21.98 -31.04 25.31
N ASP A 90 -22.49 -29.87 24.91
CA ASP A 90 -23.85 -29.73 24.37
C ASP A 90 -24.02 -30.51 23.05
N ILE A 91 -23.03 -30.43 22.14
CA ILE A 91 -23.01 -31.20 20.89
C ILE A 91 -23.03 -32.71 21.19
N ILE A 92 -22.21 -33.17 22.14
CA ILE A 92 -22.19 -34.57 22.59
C ILE A 92 -23.56 -34.97 23.14
N GLY A 93 -24.18 -34.13 23.97
CA GLY A 93 -25.51 -34.36 24.54
C GLY A 93 -26.57 -34.54 23.46
N PHE A 94 -26.64 -33.60 22.52
CA PHE A 94 -27.58 -33.64 21.40
C PHE A 94 -27.41 -34.89 20.53
N ARG A 95 -26.17 -35.27 20.22
CA ARG A 95 -25.89 -36.50 19.45
C ARG A 95 -26.28 -37.76 20.21
N LYS A 96 -26.07 -37.81 21.54
CA LYS A 96 -26.52 -38.94 22.40
C LYS A 96 -28.04 -39.05 22.43
N GLU A 97 -28.76 -37.94 22.54
CA GLU A 97 -30.23 -37.93 22.48
C GLU A 97 -30.74 -38.42 21.11
N SER A 98 -30.07 -38.01 20.02
CA SER A 98 -30.40 -38.46 18.66
C SER A 98 -30.25 -39.98 18.50
N LEU A 99 -29.19 -40.56 19.08
CA LEU A 99 -28.99 -42.01 19.12
C LEU A 99 -30.09 -42.74 19.93
N GLN A 100 -30.52 -42.15 21.05
CA GLN A 100 -31.56 -42.75 21.92
C GLN A 100 -32.95 -42.70 21.28
N ASN A 101 -33.28 -41.63 20.58
CA ASN A 101 -34.57 -41.45 19.92
C ASN A 101 -34.76 -42.39 18.72
N GLY A 102 -33.65 -42.92 18.16
CA GLY A 102 -33.65 -43.88 17.05
C GLY A 102 -34.13 -43.28 15.72
N GLY A 103 -34.27 -44.13 14.69
CA GLY A 103 -34.84 -43.74 13.39
C GLY A 103 -33.82 -43.46 12.27
N TYR A 104 -32.52 -43.46 12.57
CA TYR A 104 -31.46 -43.41 11.55
C TYR A 104 -30.98 -44.81 11.14
N PRO A 105 -30.46 -44.98 9.90
CA PRO A 105 -29.77 -46.20 9.47
C PRO A 105 -28.61 -46.58 10.41
N GLU A 106 -28.27 -47.87 10.45
CA GLU A 106 -27.19 -48.41 11.31
C GLU A 106 -25.83 -47.74 11.04
N GLU A 107 -25.52 -47.45 9.77
CA GLU A 107 -24.32 -46.74 9.35
C GLU A 107 -24.25 -45.33 9.98
N THR A 108 -25.35 -44.58 9.97
CA THR A 108 -25.44 -43.24 10.56
C THR A 108 -25.31 -43.28 12.09
N ASN A 109 -25.87 -44.29 12.76
CA ASN A 109 -25.70 -44.44 14.21
C ASN A 109 -24.25 -44.79 14.59
N THR A 110 -23.56 -45.56 13.74
CA THR A 110 -22.14 -45.88 13.91
C THR A 110 -21.29 -44.61 13.79
N GLU A 111 -21.54 -43.80 12.76
CA GLU A 111 -20.87 -42.51 12.55
C GLU A 111 -21.10 -41.53 13.70
N LEU A 112 -22.35 -41.39 14.17
CA LEU A 112 -22.68 -40.55 15.33
C LEU A 112 -21.90 -40.97 16.59
N THR A 113 -21.70 -42.27 16.79
CA THR A 113 -20.96 -42.82 17.93
C THR A 113 -19.47 -42.45 17.84
N LEU A 114 -18.86 -42.64 16.66
CA LEU A 114 -17.46 -42.25 16.41
C LEU A 114 -17.24 -40.74 16.57
N ASP A 115 -18.20 -39.93 16.15
CA ASP A 115 -18.15 -38.48 16.32
C ASP A 115 -18.19 -38.09 17.81
N ILE A 116 -19.09 -38.70 18.59
CA ILE A 116 -19.15 -38.50 20.05
C ILE A 116 -17.80 -38.83 20.70
N GLU A 117 -17.16 -39.94 20.30
CA GLU A 117 -15.84 -40.33 20.82
C GLU A 117 -14.76 -39.29 20.49
N LYS A 118 -14.74 -38.75 19.26
CA LYS A 118 -13.79 -37.71 18.84
C LYS A 118 -14.01 -36.39 19.59
N TYR A 119 -15.26 -35.94 19.75
CA TYR A 119 -15.56 -34.75 20.53
C TYR A 119 -15.19 -34.92 22.01
N GLN A 120 -15.48 -36.10 22.59
CA GLN A 120 -15.09 -36.41 23.96
C GLN A 120 -13.57 -36.40 24.13
N LYS A 121 -12.84 -37.01 23.17
CA LYS A 121 -11.38 -36.97 23.11
C LYS A 121 -10.85 -35.53 23.05
N PHE A 122 -11.45 -34.67 22.24
CA PHE A 122 -11.09 -33.26 22.14
C PHE A 122 -11.22 -32.55 23.50
N VAL A 123 -12.37 -32.68 24.17
CA VAL A 123 -12.60 -32.10 25.51
C VAL A 123 -11.60 -32.63 26.53
N ASP A 124 -11.36 -33.94 26.54
CA ASP A 124 -10.44 -34.56 27.50
C ASP A 124 -9.00 -34.09 27.34
N VAL A 125 -8.60 -33.70 26.13
CA VAL A 125 -7.28 -33.13 25.85
C VAL A 125 -7.18 -31.68 26.29
N ILE A 126 -8.18 -30.84 26.02
CA ILE A 126 -8.05 -29.37 26.21
C ILE A 126 -8.43 -28.90 27.62
N LYS A 127 -9.25 -29.65 28.37
CA LYS A 127 -9.93 -29.18 29.59
C LYS A 127 -9.02 -28.66 30.70
N ASP A 128 -7.80 -29.21 30.80
CA ASP A 128 -6.84 -28.89 31.86
C ASP A 128 -5.65 -28.07 31.32
N THR A 129 -5.73 -27.57 30.09
CA THR A 129 -4.65 -26.80 29.45
C THR A 129 -4.65 -25.34 29.89
N VAL A 130 -3.47 -24.72 29.86
CA VAL A 130 -3.28 -23.28 30.06
C VAL A 130 -2.69 -22.63 28.80
N LEU A 131 -2.75 -21.30 28.72
CA LEU A 131 -2.28 -20.54 27.56
C LEU A 131 -0.84 -20.93 27.14
N ASP A 132 0.06 -21.10 28.11
CA ASP A 132 1.46 -21.45 27.85
C ASP A 132 1.63 -22.82 27.15
N ASP A 133 0.74 -23.78 27.41
CA ASP A 133 0.78 -25.10 26.75
C ASP A 133 0.55 -24.95 25.24
N TRP A 134 -0.33 -24.03 24.85
CA TRP A 134 -0.66 -23.75 23.45
C TRP A 134 0.45 -22.94 22.78
N ILE A 135 0.95 -21.90 23.46
CA ILE A 135 2.06 -21.07 22.97
C ILE A 135 3.29 -21.93 22.65
N ALA A 136 3.62 -22.89 23.52
CA ALA A 136 4.76 -23.78 23.34
C ALA A 136 4.65 -24.70 22.11
N LEU A 137 3.43 -24.96 21.62
CA LEU A 137 3.18 -25.90 20.52
C LEU A 137 2.95 -25.22 19.16
N PHE A 138 2.71 -23.90 19.11
CA PHE A 138 2.50 -23.20 17.83
C PHE A 138 3.58 -23.44 16.77
N PRO A 139 4.90 -23.40 17.08
CA PRO A 139 5.92 -23.66 16.06
C PRO A 139 5.82 -25.07 15.45
N GLN A 140 5.44 -26.07 16.26
CA GLN A 140 5.24 -27.44 15.80
C GLN A 140 3.93 -27.57 15.00
N ALA A 141 2.87 -26.86 15.42
CA ALA A 141 1.59 -26.84 14.72
C ALA A 141 1.73 -26.26 13.30
N VAL A 142 2.40 -25.11 13.17
CA VAL A 142 2.68 -24.48 11.86
C VAL A 142 3.50 -25.42 10.97
N LYS A 143 4.55 -26.03 11.52
CA LYS A 143 5.39 -26.97 10.77
C LYS A 143 4.56 -28.14 10.23
N LEU A 144 3.79 -28.80 11.09
CA LEU A 144 2.96 -29.94 10.68
C LEU A 144 1.88 -29.53 9.68
N GLN A 145 1.19 -28.42 9.89
CA GLN A 145 0.17 -27.95 8.95
C GLN A 145 0.74 -27.65 7.57
N ARG A 146 1.98 -27.12 7.47
CA ARG A 146 2.67 -26.93 6.19
C ARG A 146 3.00 -28.27 5.51
N GLU A 147 3.34 -29.30 6.28
CA GLU A 147 3.68 -30.64 5.76
C GLU A 147 2.45 -31.45 5.35
N THR A 148 1.34 -31.33 6.07
CA THR A 148 0.13 -32.15 5.87
C THR A 148 -1.02 -31.43 5.16
N GLY A 149 -0.95 -30.10 5.07
CA GLY A 149 -2.10 -29.25 4.74
C GLY A 149 -3.09 -29.10 5.91
N PRO A 150 -4.04 -28.15 5.83
CA PRO A 150 -5.11 -28.03 6.81
C PRO A 150 -6.09 -29.22 6.73
N ALA A 151 -6.64 -29.62 7.88
CA ALA A 151 -7.74 -30.58 7.92
C ALA A 151 -8.99 -29.92 7.32
N LEU A 152 -9.38 -30.34 6.11
CA LEU A 152 -10.56 -29.83 5.40
C LEU A 152 -11.64 -30.90 5.36
N SER A 153 -12.87 -30.51 5.73
CA SER A 153 -14.04 -31.38 5.65
C SER A 153 -15.10 -30.78 4.74
N PHE A 154 -15.27 -31.37 3.54
CA PHE A 154 -16.28 -30.93 2.57
C PHE A 154 -17.73 -31.15 3.02
N ARG A 155 -17.93 -31.94 4.09
CA ARG A 155 -19.24 -32.28 4.65
C ARG A 155 -19.46 -31.73 6.07
N ASN A 156 -18.54 -30.90 6.57
CA ASN A 156 -18.59 -30.39 7.96
C ASN A 156 -18.57 -31.54 9.00
N GLU A 157 -17.92 -32.67 8.64
CA GLU A 157 -17.71 -33.85 9.49
C GLU A 157 -16.43 -33.69 10.31
N ILE A 158 -16.45 -34.10 11.58
CA ILE A 158 -15.31 -34.03 12.51
C ILE A 158 -14.15 -34.94 12.07
N GLN A 159 -12.95 -34.37 12.01
CA GLN A 159 -11.72 -35.11 11.68
C GLN A 159 -10.68 -34.94 12.78
N TRP A 160 -10.19 -36.06 13.31
CA TRP A 160 -9.13 -36.06 14.30
C TRP A 160 -7.77 -36.18 13.60
N PHE A 161 -6.83 -35.30 13.95
CA PHE A 161 -5.47 -35.35 13.43
C PHE A 161 -4.64 -36.42 14.16
N GLU A 162 -3.97 -37.30 13.42
CA GLU A 162 -3.18 -38.43 13.97
C GLU A 162 -1.68 -38.29 13.69
N GLY A 163 -1.22 -37.15 13.18
CA GLY A 163 0.18 -36.93 12.79
C GLY A 163 1.15 -36.61 13.93
N SER A 164 0.75 -36.76 15.19
CA SER A 164 1.61 -36.51 16.37
C SER A 164 1.23 -37.38 17.57
N ASP A 165 2.21 -37.69 18.41
CA ASP A 165 2.00 -38.34 19.72
C ASP A 165 1.63 -37.33 20.83
N VAL A 166 1.71 -36.03 20.55
CA VAL A 166 1.34 -34.96 21.50
C VAL A 166 -0.16 -34.70 21.40
N PRO A 167 -0.98 -35.05 22.42
CA PRO A 167 -2.45 -35.00 22.29
C PRO A 167 -2.98 -33.59 21.98
N LEU A 168 -2.43 -32.55 22.62
CA LEU A 168 -2.84 -31.17 22.38
C LEU A 168 -2.52 -30.71 20.96
N LEU A 169 -1.39 -31.11 20.40
CA LEU A 169 -1.03 -30.79 19.01
C LEU A 169 -2.01 -31.44 18.03
N CYS A 170 -2.45 -32.66 18.32
CA CYS A 170 -3.51 -33.32 17.55
C CYS A 170 -4.85 -32.60 17.67
N ALA A 171 -5.23 -32.16 18.87
CA ALA A 171 -6.43 -31.35 19.05
C ALA A 171 -6.35 -30.02 18.28
N MET A 172 -5.21 -29.34 18.28
CA MET A 172 -4.99 -28.09 17.55
C MET A 172 -5.18 -28.24 16.03
N LEU A 173 -4.69 -29.35 15.45
CA LEU A 173 -4.71 -29.58 14.01
C LEU A 173 -5.93 -30.37 13.50
N SER A 174 -6.84 -30.75 14.41
CA SER A 174 -8.08 -31.43 14.06
C SER A 174 -9.11 -30.47 13.46
N TYR A 175 -10.06 -31.00 12.68
CA TYR A 175 -11.24 -30.25 12.27
C TYR A 175 -12.39 -30.56 13.24
N ILE A 176 -12.72 -29.61 14.11
CA ILE A 176 -13.74 -29.75 15.16
C ILE A 176 -14.88 -28.75 14.88
N PRO A 177 -15.96 -29.16 14.18
CA PRO A 177 -17.04 -28.26 13.85
C PRO A 177 -17.84 -27.90 15.11
N LEU A 178 -17.97 -26.60 15.36
CA LEU A 178 -18.74 -25.98 16.45
C LEU A 178 -20.00 -25.29 15.88
N TYR A 179 -20.95 -24.92 16.75
CA TYR A 179 -22.13 -24.17 16.35
C TYR A 179 -21.77 -22.72 15.98
N PRO A 180 -22.47 -22.11 15.00
CA PRO A 180 -22.13 -20.76 14.51
C PRO A 180 -22.19 -19.66 15.57
N GLU A 181 -22.98 -19.83 16.63
CA GLU A 181 -23.10 -18.86 17.72
C GLU A 181 -21.84 -18.77 18.60
N TYR A 182 -20.92 -19.74 18.48
CA TYR A 182 -19.65 -19.80 19.20
C TYR A 182 -18.48 -19.69 18.23
N GLN A 183 -18.36 -18.52 17.60
CA GLN A 183 -17.25 -18.22 16.71
C GLN A 183 -15.92 -18.37 17.45
N ILE A 184 -15.06 -19.25 16.93
CA ILE A 184 -13.64 -19.30 17.28
C ILE A 184 -12.81 -18.73 16.13
N THR A 185 -11.54 -18.43 16.36
CA THR A 185 -10.63 -17.83 15.35
C THR A 185 -10.32 -18.72 14.13
N ASP A 186 -10.85 -19.95 14.06
CA ASP A 186 -10.54 -21.00 13.07
C ASP A 186 -9.05 -21.42 12.97
N LEU A 187 -8.17 -20.79 13.77
CA LEU A 187 -6.73 -21.07 13.79
C LEU A 187 -6.38 -22.01 14.93
N PHE A 188 -5.91 -23.21 14.57
CA PHE A 188 -5.47 -24.25 15.48
C PHE A 188 -6.46 -24.63 16.59
N ASN A 189 -7.77 -24.47 16.38
CA ASN A 189 -8.80 -24.61 17.41
C ASN A 189 -8.51 -23.80 18.69
N PHE A 190 -7.76 -22.71 18.57
CA PHE A 190 -7.38 -21.88 19.71
C PHE A 190 -8.62 -21.26 20.37
N PRO A 191 -8.82 -21.42 21.70
CA PRO A 191 -9.97 -20.89 22.42
C PRO A 191 -9.96 -19.36 22.50
N ALA A 192 -10.45 -18.71 21.45
CA ALA A 192 -10.74 -17.28 21.39
C ALA A 192 -11.74 -17.02 20.26
N ASN A 193 -12.58 -15.99 20.40
CA ASN A 193 -13.44 -15.48 19.33
C ASN A 193 -12.91 -14.23 18.61
N ASP A 194 -11.76 -13.72 19.02
CA ASP A 194 -11.13 -12.54 18.43
C ASP A 194 -9.71 -12.94 18.01
N THR A 195 -9.43 -12.75 16.72
CA THR A 195 -8.19 -13.13 16.07
C THR A 195 -6.99 -12.43 16.70
N ASP A 196 -7.15 -11.22 17.24
CA ASP A 196 -6.05 -10.51 17.88
C ASP A 196 -5.56 -11.22 19.16
N TYR A 197 -6.42 -11.95 19.88
CA TYR A 197 -5.97 -12.78 21.00
C TYR A 197 -5.19 -14.01 20.55
N PHE A 198 -5.59 -14.65 19.45
CA PHE A 198 -4.79 -15.72 18.84
C PHE A 198 -3.43 -15.17 18.40
N ILE A 199 -3.40 -14.04 17.68
CA ILE A 199 -2.17 -13.41 17.19
C ILE A 199 -1.26 -13.02 18.36
N THR A 200 -1.81 -12.52 19.47
CA THR A 200 -1.04 -12.21 20.68
C THR A 200 -0.31 -13.44 21.22
N ALA A 201 -1.02 -14.58 21.35
CA ALA A 201 -0.45 -15.84 21.80
C ALA A 201 0.57 -16.38 20.79
N PHE A 202 0.25 -16.33 19.50
CA PHE A 202 1.11 -16.79 18.42
C PHE A 202 2.43 -16.00 18.39
N LEU A 203 2.36 -14.67 18.45
CA LEU A 203 3.52 -13.80 18.54
C LEU A 203 4.39 -14.13 19.76
N ALA A 204 3.82 -14.53 20.90
CA ALA A 204 4.61 -14.90 22.07
C ALA A 204 5.46 -16.17 21.85
N SER A 205 5.13 -16.99 20.85
CA SER A 205 5.94 -18.14 20.43
C SER A 205 7.06 -17.78 19.44
N CYS A 206 7.02 -16.57 18.84
CA CYS A 206 7.95 -16.13 17.81
C CYS A 206 9.12 -15.32 18.39
N PRO A 207 10.34 -15.44 17.82
CA PRO A 207 11.47 -14.59 18.21
C PRO A 207 11.21 -13.10 17.92
N ASP A 208 11.95 -12.20 18.56
CA ASP A 208 11.81 -10.74 18.40
C ASP A 208 11.97 -10.25 16.96
N ASP A 209 12.86 -10.89 16.20
CA ASP A 209 13.20 -10.57 14.82
C ASP A 209 12.37 -11.33 13.78
N ALA A 210 11.40 -12.15 14.20
CA ALA A 210 10.47 -12.79 13.27
C ALA A 210 9.79 -11.75 12.39
N VAL A 211 9.68 -12.07 11.10
CA VAL A 211 9.18 -11.14 10.09
C VAL A 211 7.65 -11.15 10.09
N CYS A 212 7.04 -9.97 10.19
CA CYS A 212 5.59 -9.78 10.04
C CYS A 212 5.35 -8.97 8.76
N GLU A 213 4.51 -9.49 7.87
CA GLU A 213 4.33 -8.94 6.53
C GLU A 213 2.86 -8.90 6.10
N LEU A 214 2.56 -7.97 5.21
CA LEU A 214 1.36 -7.91 4.40
C LEU A 214 1.77 -7.54 2.98
N ASN A 215 1.82 -8.51 2.06
CA ASN A 215 2.17 -8.26 0.66
C ASN A 215 0.91 -7.96 -0.17
N ILE A 216 0.79 -6.74 -0.68
CA ILE A 216 -0.36 -6.28 -1.48
C ILE A 216 -0.06 -6.20 -2.98
N SER A 217 1.10 -6.72 -3.44
CA SER A 217 1.52 -6.68 -4.85
C SER A 217 0.48 -7.27 -5.81
N GLU A 218 -0.24 -8.31 -5.38
CA GLU A 218 -1.32 -8.94 -6.15
C GLU A 218 -2.56 -8.04 -6.25
N LEU A 219 -2.91 -7.30 -5.20
CA LEU A 219 -4.03 -6.33 -5.25
C LEU A 219 -3.71 -5.16 -6.18
N ILE A 220 -2.47 -4.68 -6.16
CA ILE A 220 -1.98 -3.65 -7.09
C ILE A 220 -2.06 -4.16 -8.53
N SER A 221 -1.57 -5.38 -8.77
CA SER A 221 -1.61 -6.02 -10.10
C SER A 221 -3.03 -6.21 -10.62
N ALA A 222 -3.98 -6.53 -9.74
CA ALA A 222 -5.39 -6.67 -10.06
C ALA A 222 -6.15 -5.32 -10.18
N GLY A 223 -5.49 -4.20 -9.87
CA GLY A 223 -6.08 -2.86 -9.93
C GLY A 223 -7.02 -2.52 -8.77
N TYR A 224 -6.94 -3.26 -7.67
CA TYR A 224 -7.70 -2.98 -6.43
C TYR A 224 -7.03 -1.91 -5.58
N GLU A 225 -5.70 -1.83 -5.60
CA GLU A 225 -4.91 -0.91 -4.79
C GLU A 225 -3.91 -0.11 -5.64
N ALA A 226 -3.49 1.05 -5.15
CA ALA A 226 -2.43 1.84 -5.77
C ALA A 226 -1.04 1.33 -5.34
N ASP A 227 -0.05 1.41 -6.24
CA ASP A 227 1.36 1.15 -5.92
C ASP A 227 1.92 2.25 -4.99
N PHE A 228 3.00 1.93 -4.27
CA PHE A 228 3.82 2.88 -3.53
C PHE A 228 4.75 3.63 -4.50
N ALA A 229 4.14 4.43 -5.38
CA ALA A 229 4.84 5.19 -6.42
C ALA A 229 5.83 6.20 -5.82
N ASP A 230 5.55 6.73 -4.64
CA ASP A 230 6.48 7.56 -3.87
C ASP A 230 7.78 6.80 -3.54
N LEU A 231 7.67 5.57 -3.03
CA LEU A 231 8.84 4.71 -2.79
C LEU A 231 9.59 4.37 -4.09
N GLU A 232 8.88 4.17 -5.19
CA GLU A 232 9.49 3.96 -6.50
C GLU A 232 10.33 5.17 -6.94
N GLU A 233 9.78 6.38 -6.84
CA GLU A 233 10.50 7.62 -7.20
C GLU A 233 11.72 7.85 -6.30
N ILE A 234 11.59 7.59 -4.99
CA ILE A 234 12.71 7.66 -4.03
C ILE A 234 13.82 6.68 -4.42
N GLN A 235 13.47 5.43 -4.72
CA GLN A 235 14.44 4.38 -5.09
C GLN A 235 15.16 4.68 -6.40
N GLN A 236 14.45 5.25 -7.38
CA GLN A 236 15.03 5.63 -8.68
C GLN A 236 15.79 6.96 -8.62
N GLY A 237 15.59 7.75 -7.57
CA GLY A 237 16.23 9.06 -7.40
C GLY A 237 15.75 10.11 -8.41
N THR A 238 14.59 9.89 -9.03
CA THR A 238 13.96 10.79 -10.00
C THR A 238 12.44 10.61 -9.96
N THR A 239 11.69 11.70 -10.11
CA THR A 239 10.23 11.59 -10.21
C THR A 239 9.76 11.06 -11.57
N VAL A 240 8.54 10.52 -11.66
CA VAL A 240 7.92 10.13 -12.94
C VAL A 240 7.81 11.33 -13.90
N PRO A 241 7.32 12.52 -13.49
CA PRO A 241 7.33 13.71 -14.36
C PRO A 241 8.71 14.05 -14.91
N TYR A 242 9.77 13.91 -14.10
CA TYR A 242 11.14 14.16 -14.56
C TYR A 242 11.57 13.20 -15.68
N ARG A 243 11.27 11.90 -15.54
CA ARG A 243 11.61 10.89 -16.55
C ARG A 243 10.86 11.12 -17.86
N ASN A 244 9.58 11.49 -17.79
CA ASN A 244 8.78 11.86 -18.97
C ASN A 244 9.35 13.11 -19.68
N PHE A 245 9.77 14.11 -18.89
CA PHE A 245 10.45 15.29 -19.39
C PHE A 245 11.79 14.95 -20.05
N HIS A 246 12.60 14.09 -19.42
CA HIS A 246 13.90 13.68 -19.95
C HIS A 246 13.75 12.96 -21.29
N GLN A 247 12.82 12.01 -21.38
CA GLN A 247 12.51 11.31 -22.64
C GLN A 247 12.07 12.31 -23.72
N SER A 248 11.26 13.30 -23.37
CA SER A 248 10.85 14.36 -24.30
C SER A 248 12.04 15.18 -24.80
N LEU A 249 13.04 15.47 -23.96
CA LEU A 249 14.27 16.13 -24.39
C LEU A 249 15.10 15.27 -25.33
N ASP A 250 15.22 13.96 -25.05
CA ASP A 250 15.94 13.02 -25.91
C ASP A 250 15.31 12.95 -27.32
N ASP A 251 13.98 12.85 -27.38
CA ASP A 251 13.24 12.86 -28.65
C ASP A 251 13.45 14.16 -29.42
N LEU A 252 13.39 15.31 -28.73
CA LEU A 252 13.62 16.62 -29.34
C LEU A 252 15.07 16.80 -29.80
N ALA A 253 16.04 16.24 -29.08
CA ALA A 253 17.45 16.27 -29.45
C ALA A 253 17.70 15.44 -30.71
N ALA A 254 17.09 14.25 -30.80
CA ALA A 254 17.11 13.42 -31.99
C ALA A 254 16.50 14.17 -33.19
N LEU A 255 15.31 14.76 -33.03
CA LEU A 255 14.64 15.55 -34.09
C LEU A 255 15.48 16.74 -34.55
N SER A 256 16.02 17.54 -33.62
CA SER A 256 16.87 18.69 -33.95
C SER A 256 18.09 18.28 -34.76
N THR A 257 18.67 17.12 -34.46
CA THR A 257 19.87 16.59 -35.13
C THR A 257 19.59 16.06 -36.54
N LEU A 258 18.36 15.61 -36.85
CA LEU A 258 18.01 15.12 -38.19
C LEU A 258 18.11 16.18 -39.28
N LYS A 259 17.77 17.45 -38.97
CA LYS A 259 17.85 18.58 -39.93
C LYS A 259 18.39 19.85 -39.25
N PRO A 260 19.70 19.93 -38.98
CA PRO A 260 20.28 21.02 -38.18
C PRO A 260 20.17 22.40 -38.86
N VAL A 261 20.08 22.43 -40.19
CA VAL A 261 19.98 23.66 -41.00
C VAL A 261 18.51 24.09 -41.23
N ASP A 262 17.54 23.24 -40.90
CA ASP A 262 16.12 23.57 -41.08
C ASP A 262 15.63 24.48 -39.95
N HIS A 263 15.68 25.79 -40.17
CA HIS A 263 15.25 26.80 -39.20
C HIS A 263 13.78 26.71 -38.78
N VAL A 264 12.91 26.08 -39.56
CA VAL A 264 11.52 25.86 -39.15
C VAL A 264 11.50 24.78 -38.08
N LEU A 265 12.13 23.63 -38.36
CA LEU A 265 12.25 22.55 -37.40
C LEU A 265 12.95 23.00 -36.11
N GLN A 266 14.06 23.73 -36.23
CA GLN A 266 14.79 24.21 -35.04
C GLN A 266 13.95 25.16 -34.18
N ARG A 267 13.11 26.02 -34.78
CA ARG A 267 12.16 26.85 -34.03
C ARG A 267 11.09 26.01 -33.32
N MET A 268 10.56 24.98 -33.97
CA MET A 268 9.61 24.06 -33.37
C MET A 268 10.25 23.32 -32.18
N CYS A 269 11.43 22.71 -32.37
CA CYS A 269 12.17 22.05 -31.28
C CYS A 269 12.45 23.01 -30.12
N PHE A 270 12.92 24.24 -30.40
CA PHE A 270 13.17 25.25 -29.36
C PHE A 270 11.91 25.55 -28.54
N SER A 271 10.76 25.73 -29.19
CA SER A 271 9.49 25.97 -28.49
C SER A 271 9.07 24.74 -27.68
N SER A 272 9.23 23.54 -28.23
CA SER A 272 8.85 22.29 -27.58
C SER A 272 9.69 21.98 -26.33
N VAL A 273 10.96 22.40 -26.28
CA VAL A 273 11.78 22.29 -25.06
C VAL A 273 11.19 23.09 -23.92
N ILE A 274 10.70 24.31 -24.18
CA ILE A 274 9.98 25.12 -23.17
C ILE A 274 8.66 24.45 -22.76
N THR A 275 7.94 23.84 -23.72
CA THR A 275 6.72 23.10 -23.43
C THR A 275 6.97 21.88 -22.55
N ALA A 276 8.06 21.14 -22.76
CA ALA A 276 8.42 20.00 -21.90
C ALA A 276 8.70 20.46 -20.46
N MET A 277 9.43 21.56 -20.28
CA MET A 277 9.65 22.18 -18.96
C MET A 277 8.34 22.62 -18.31
N GLU A 278 7.46 23.27 -19.07
CA GLU A 278 6.15 23.72 -18.59
C GLU A 278 5.28 22.55 -18.11
N ALA A 279 5.24 21.46 -18.89
CA ALA A 279 4.52 20.25 -18.52
C ALA A 279 5.05 19.68 -17.20
N TYR A 280 6.37 19.52 -17.07
CA TYR A 280 7.00 19.07 -15.82
C TYR A 280 6.59 19.94 -14.62
N LEU A 281 6.74 21.26 -14.72
CA LEU A 281 6.43 22.17 -13.61
C LEU A 281 4.95 22.14 -13.23
N SER A 282 4.07 22.02 -14.23
CA SER A 282 2.62 21.91 -14.03
C SER A 282 2.25 20.60 -13.35
N ASP A 283 2.79 19.47 -13.84
CA ASP A 283 2.51 18.14 -13.32
C ASP A 283 2.97 18.00 -11.88
N ILE A 284 4.18 18.46 -11.55
CA ILE A 284 4.69 18.49 -10.17
C ILE A 284 3.77 19.33 -9.28
N MET A 285 3.51 20.59 -9.63
CA MET A 285 2.65 21.45 -8.80
C MET A 285 1.26 20.83 -8.56
N LYS A 286 0.66 20.26 -9.60
CA LYS A 286 -0.66 19.62 -9.51
C LYS A 286 -0.64 18.37 -8.65
N ARG A 287 0.33 17.49 -8.85
CA ARG A 287 0.51 16.27 -8.06
C ARG A 287 0.68 16.62 -6.58
N GLU A 288 1.67 17.47 -6.27
CA GLU A 288 2.03 17.81 -4.90
C GLU A 288 0.86 18.48 -4.14
N VAL A 289 0.14 19.40 -4.80
CA VAL A 289 -0.99 20.10 -4.17
C VAL A 289 -2.20 19.19 -3.95
N LEU A 290 -2.48 18.23 -4.85
CA LEU A 290 -3.65 17.38 -4.74
C LEU A 290 -3.43 16.17 -3.82
N GLN A 291 -2.19 15.67 -3.75
CA GLN A 291 -1.84 14.47 -2.97
C GLN A 291 -1.44 14.78 -1.52
N HIS A 292 -1.01 16.01 -1.22
CA HIS A 292 -0.59 16.38 0.14
C HIS A 292 -1.48 17.49 0.72
N GLU A 293 -2.28 17.15 1.73
CA GLU A 293 -3.22 18.09 2.38
C GLU A 293 -2.54 19.36 2.91
N ALA A 294 -1.31 19.26 3.43
CA ALA A 294 -0.56 20.43 3.87
C ALA A 294 -0.23 21.40 2.71
N LEU A 295 0.12 20.86 1.53
CA LEU A 295 0.41 21.65 0.34
C LEU A 295 -0.88 22.18 -0.31
N LYS A 296 -1.95 21.38 -0.30
CA LYS A 296 -3.31 21.80 -0.67
C LYS A 296 -3.73 23.05 0.07
N ARG A 297 -3.59 23.01 1.40
CA ARG A 297 -3.89 24.15 2.27
C ARG A 297 -3.04 25.36 1.93
N ARG A 298 -1.71 25.21 1.80
CA ARG A 298 -0.81 26.31 1.43
C ARG A 298 -1.20 26.93 0.09
N PHE A 299 -1.55 26.12 -0.89
CA PHE A 299 -2.01 26.59 -2.19
C PHE A 299 -3.28 27.43 -2.07
N VAL A 300 -4.30 26.95 -1.35
CA VAL A 300 -5.55 27.70 -1.12
C VAL A 300 -5.29 29.02 -0.39
N GLU A 301 -4.37 29.03 0.59
CA GLU A 301 -4.03 30.23 1.36
C GLU A 301 -3.18 31.26 0.58
N LYS A 302 -2.35 30.82 -0.38
CA LYS A 302 -1.37 31.68 -1.07
C LYS A 302 -1.73 32.00 -2.52
N TYR A 303 -2.56 31.19 -3.16
CA TYR A 303 -2.94 31.43 -4.56
C TYR A 303 -3.92 32.59 -4.65
N SER A 304 -3.52 33.63 -5.37
CA SER A 304 -4.18 34.94 -5.35
C SER A 304 -5.68 34.95 -5.69
N LYS A 305 -6.20 33.94 -6.40
CA LYS A 305 -7.63 33.81 -6.69
C LYS A 305 -8.42 33.25 -5.52
N PHE A 306 -7.84 32.34 -4.74
CA PHE A 306 -8.46 31.79 -3.52
C PHE A 306 -8.29 32.72 -2.33
N GLU A 307 -7.12 33.34 -2.18
CA GLU A 307 -6.80 34.28 -1.09
C GLU A 307 -7.85 35.41 -0.97
N LYS A 308 -8.42 35.84 -2.10
CA LYS A 308 -9.38 36.95 -2.15
C LYS A 308 -10.84 36.51 -2.07
N GLU A 309 -11.09 35.21 -2.12
CA GLU A 309 -12.44 34.68 -2.16
C GLU A 309 -13.08 34.67 -0.77
N LYS A 310 -14.35 35.07 -0.69
CA LYS A 310 -15.14 35.04 0.54
C LYS A 310 -16.25 34.03 0.38
N ILE A 311 -16.27 33.04 1.26
CA ILE A 311 -17.34 32.04 1.35
C ILE A 311 -18.19 32.28 2.60
N SER A 312 -19.49 32.06 2.50
CA SER A 312 -20.38 32.06 3.67
C SER A 312 -20.38 30.68 4.35
N VAL A 313 -20.67 30.63 5.65
CA VAL A 313 -20.72 29.36 6.41
C VAL A 313 -21.66 28.32 5.76
N PRO A 314 -22.86 28.68 5.25
CA PRO A 314 -23.72 27.71 4.57
C PRO A 314 -23.13 27.10 3.30
N GLN A 315 -22.18 27.79 2.64
CA GLN A 315 -21.54 27.32 1.40
C GLN A 315 -20.27 26.50 1.67
N LEU A 316 -19.83 26.38 2.92
CA LEU A 316 -18.54 25.77 3.27
C LEU A 316 -18.43 24.33 2.76
N TYR A 317 -19.39 23.47 3.10
CA TYR A 317 -19.35 22.07 2.69
C TYR A 317 -19.42 21.91 1.17
N GLN A 318 -20.28 22.68 0.50
CA GLN A 318 -20.34 22.68 -0.97
C GLN A 318 -19.01 23.10 -1.61
N PHE A 319 -18.29 24.06 -1.02
CA PHE A 319 -16.98 24.47 -1.50
C PHE A 319 -15.94 23.37 -1.30
N LEU A 320 -15.93 22.72 -0.13
CA LEU A 320 -15.02 21.60 0.16
C LEU A 320 -15.25 20.42 -0.80
N ASP A 321 -16.52 20.08 -1.09
CA ASP A 321 -16.89 18.99 -2.01
C ASP A 321 -16.32 19.19 -3.44
N VAL A 322 -16.11 20.44 -3.87
CA VAL A 322 -15.63 20.77 -5.22
C VAL A 322 -14.21 21.34 -5.25
N LEU A 323 -13.55 21.44 -4.10
CA LEU A 323 -12.27 22.14 -3.95
C LEU A 323 -11.19 21.55 -4.85
N ASP A 324 -10.99 20.22 -4.80
CA ASP A 324 -9.95 19.54 -5.58
C ASP A 324 -10.14 19.70 -7.09
N LYS A 325 -11.40 19.65 -7.54
CA LYS A 325 -11.75 19.91 -8.95
C LYS A 325 -11.39 21.34 -9.35
N ARG A 326 -11.66 22.30 -8.46
CA ARG A 326 -11.38 23.71 -8.73
C ARG A 326 -9.89 24.02 -8.70
N ILE A 327 -9.15 23.45 -7.75
CA ILE A 327 -7.68 23.51 -7.71
C ILE A 327 -7.11 22.98 -9.04
N SER A 328 -7.59 21.81 -9.48
CA SER A 328 -7.16 21.22 -10.76
C SER A 328 -7.39 22.17 -11.94
N GLN A 329 -8.58 22.76 -12.05
CA GLN A 329 -8.92 23.71 -13.12
C GLN A 329 -8.03 24.97 -13.09
N GLU A 330 -7.71 25.48 -11.90
CA GLU A 330 -6.85 26.64 -11.75
C GLU A 330 -5.40 26.35 -12.14
N LEU A 331 -4.88 25.17 -11.78
CA LEU A 331 -3.55 24.73 -12.18
C LEU A 331 -3.48 24.45 -13.68
N ASP A 332 -4.48 23.79 -14.26
CA ASP A 332 -4.57 23.50 -15.71
C ASP A 332 -4.63 24.79 -16.55
N GLY A 333 -5.20 25.87 -16.00
CA GLY A 333 -5.26 27.18 -16.64
C GLY A 333 -4.01 28.04 -16.43
N THR A 334 -3.03 27.58 -15.66
CA THR A 334 -1.82 28.35 -15.32
C THR A 334 -0.71 28.10 -16.34
N SER A 335 -0.15 29.18 -16.89
CA SER A 335 1.00 29.11 -17.80
C SER A 335 2.31 29.00 -17.03
N PHE A 336 2.83 27.78 -16.81
CA PHE A 336 4.08 27.56 -16.07
C PHE A 336 5.33 27.95 -16.86
N HIS A 337 5.25 28.18 -18.18
CA HIS A 337 6.34 28.82 -18.93
C HIS A 337 6.55 30.30 -18.54
N ASN A 338 5.60 30.94 -17.84
CA ASN A 338 5.84 32.22 -17.18
C ASN A 338 6.68 31.99 -15.91
N ILE A 339 7.98 32.21 -16.04
CA ILE A 339 8.97 31.87 -15.00
C ILE A 339 8.72 32.62 -13.69
N GLN A 340 8.21 33.85 -13.72
CA GLN A 340 7.89 34.60 -12.50
C GLN A 340 6.68 34.00 -11.77
N THR A 341 5.66 33.59 -12.52
CA THR A 341 4.50 32.89 -11.97
C THR A 341 4.91 31.56 -11.37
N ALA A 342 5.64 30.73 -12.13
CA ALA A 342 6.14 29.44 -11.66
C ALA A 342 7.03 29.60 -10.41
N ARG A 343 8.02 30.52 -10.44
CA ARG A 343 8.88 30.84 -9.29
C ARG A 343 8.06 31.16 -8.04
N LYS A 344 7.05 32.02 -8.18
CA LYS A 344 6.22 32.42 -7.05
C LYS A 344 5.46 31.21 -6.48
N MET A 345 4.84 30.40 -7.34
CA MET A 345 4.08 29.24 -6.88
C MET A 345 4.96 28.18 -6.22
N PHE A 346 6.08 27.82 -6.84
CA PHE A 346 7.03 26.85 -6.28
C PHE A 346 7.57 27.29 -4.93
N ARG A 347 7.92 28.57 -4.76
CA ARG A 347 8.36 29.09 -3.47
C ARG A 347 7.24 29.14 -2.44
N ASP A 348 6.10 29.72 -2.80
CA ASP A 348 5.03 29.99 -1.83
C ASP A 348 4.30 28.71 -1.38
N VAL A 349 4.26 27.68 -2.24
CA VAL A 349 3.55 26.41 -2.01
C VAL A 349 4.51 25.28 -1.66
N LEU A 350 5.49 24.99 -2.52
CA LEU A 350 6.41 23.85 -2.38
C LEU A 350 7.70 24.19 -1.62
N LEU A 351 7.91 25.47 -1.25
CA LEU A 351 9.16 25.94 -0.63
C LEU A 351 10.42 25.74 -1.48
N ILE A 352 10.26 25.67 -2.80
CA ILE A 352 11.36 25.53 -3.74
C ILE A 352 11.69 26.89 -4.35
N ASP A 353 12.91 27.37 -4.11
CA ASP A 353 13.41 28.61 -4.71
C ASP A 353 14.16 28.34 -6.01
N PHE A 354 13.81 29.08 -7.06
CA PHE A 354 14.51 29.01 -8.34
C PHE A 354 15.76 29.92 -8.32
N PRO A 355 16.97 29.39 -8.63
CA PRO A 355 18.19 30.18 -8.69
C PRO A 355 18.10 31.32 -9.72
N GLU A 356 18.68 32.47 -9.38
CA GLU A 356 18.54 33.68 -10.18
C GLU A 356 19.19 33.57 -11.58
N ASP A 357 20.25 32.76 -11.74
CA ASP A 357 20.86 32.53 -13.05
C ASP A 357 19.89 31.80 -14.00
N PHE A 358 19.20 30.76 -13.51
CA PHE A 358 18.22 30.02 -14.30
C PHE A 358 17.07 30.93 -14.70
N ILE A 359 16.58 31.75 -13.78
CA ILE A 359 15.51 32.72 -14.06
C ILE A 359 15.89 33.64 -15.21
N ILE A 360 17.10 34.19 -15.21
CA ILE A 360 17.57 35.09 -16.28
C ILE A 360 17.65 34.34 -17.62
N ARG A 361 18.23 33.14 -17.63
CA ARG A 361 18.40 32.32 -18.85
C ARG A 361 17.06 31.87 -19.44
N LEU A 362 16.15 31.39 -18.59
CA LEU A 362 14.82 30.90 -18.99
C LEU A 362 13.92 32.04 -19.48
N ASN A 363 13.92 33.20 -18.82
CA ASN A 363 13.14 34.35 -19.30
C ASN A 363 13.55 34.78 -20.72
N ARG A 364 14.85 34.80 -21.01
CA ARG A 364 15.34 35.09 -22.37
C ARG A 364 14.84 34.05 -23.38
N ALA A 365 14.81 32.78 -23.01
CA ALA A 365 14.30 31.71 -23.86
C ALA A 365 12.79 31.81 -24.07
N VAL A 366 12.01 32.12 -23.03
CA VAL A 366 10.55 32.29 -23.11
C VAL A 366 10.17 33.46 -24.02
N ILE A 367 10.92 34.58 -23.99
CA ILE A 367 10.73 35.69 -24.93
C ILE A 367 10.91 35.20 -26.39
N ARG A 368 11.98 34.45 -26.68
CA ARG A 368 12.18 33.86 -28.02
C ARG A 368 11.08 32.88 -28.39
N ARG A 369 10.58 32.08 -27.43
CA ARG A 369 9.44 31.18 -27.64
C ARG A 369 8.17 31.95 -27.99
N HIS A 370 7.89 33.09 -27.34
CA HIS A 370 6.75 33.93 -27.70
C HIS A 370 6.85 34.45 -29.14
N ASP A 371 8.03 34.89 -29.58
CA ASP A 371 8.25 35.28 -30.97
C ASP A 371 8.04 34.10 -31.94
N ILE A 372 8.53 32.91 -31.60
CA ILE A 372 8.34 31.69 -32.40
C ILE A 372 6.85 31.37 -32.57
N VAL A 373 6.11 31.29 -31.46
CA VAL A 373 4.73 30.79 -31.46
C VAL A 373 3.72 31.85 -31.90
N HIS A 374 3.82 33.09 -31.41
CA HIS A 374 2.82 34.12 -31.66
C HIS A 374 3.18 35.07 -32.81
N ARG A 375 4.45 35.09 -33.24
CA ARG A 375 4.92 35.97 -34.33
C ARG A 375 5.58 35.18 -35.47
N ASN A 376 5.32 33.88 -35.55
CA ASN A 376 5.85 32.96 -36.56
C ASN A 376 7.39 33.05 -36.70
N GLY A 377 8.07 33.20 -35.56
CA GLY A 377 9.51 33.35 -35.44
C GLY A 377 10.05 34.65 -36.01
N ARG A 378 9.32 35.75 -35.83
CA ARG A 378 9.80 37.11 -36.04
C ARG A 378 9.73 37.89 -34.72
N THR A 379 10.66 38.82 -34.52
CA THR A 379 10.61 39.73 -33.38
C THR A 379 9.44 40.72 -33.50
N ILE A 380 9.22 41.54 -32.46
CA ILE A 380 8.26 42.66 -32.50
C ILE A 380 8.52 43.60 -33.68
N ASP A 381 9.80 43.82 -34.01
CA ASP A 381 10.22 44.67 -35.12
C ASP A 381 10.15 43.97 -36.49
N GLY A 382 9.63 42.74 -36.54
CA GLY A 382 9.46 41.96 -37.78
C GLY A 382 10.73 41.23 -38.26
N VAL A 383 11.82 41.25 -37.48
CA VAL A 383 13.09 40.61 -37.85
C VAL A 383 12.98 39.09 -37.68
N PRO A 384 13.32 38.27 -38.70
CA PRO A 384 13.32 36.82 -38.56
C PRO A 384 14.30 36.31 -37.50
N LEU A 385 13.83 35.42 -36.62
CA LEU A 385 14.67 34.72 -35.66
C LEU A 385 15.39 33.55 -36.32
N ALA A 386 16.72 33.64 -36.42
CA ALA A 386 17.55 32.51 -36.75
C ALA A 386 17.74 31.62 -35.51
N VAL A 387 17.05 30.47 -35.47
CA VAL A 387 17.27 29.41 -34.48
C VAL A 387 18.04 28.29 -35.16
N THR A 388 19.11 27.83 -34.51
CA THR A 388 19.98 26.76 -34.98
C THR A 388 19.89 25.59 -34.02
N ASP A 389 20.34 24.41 -34.43
CA ASP A 389 20.48 23.24 -33.57
C ASP A 389 21.36 23.53 -32.34
N GLY A 390 22.41 24.35 -32.49
CA GLY A 390 23.22 24.83 -31.37
C GLY A 390 22.42 25.62 -30.32
N HIS A 391 21.48 26.47 -30.76
CA HIS A 391 20.58 27.19 -29.85
C HIS A 391 19.61 26.25 -29.14
N VAL A 392 19.10 25.22 -29.83
CA VAL A 392 18.22 24.20 -29.24
C VAL A 392 18.97 23.41 -28.17
N ARG A 393 20.15 22.90 -28.48
CA ARG A 393 21.00 22.18 -27.50
C ARG A 393 21.37 23.02 -26.29
N GLN A 394 21.70 24.29 -26.51
CA GLN A 394 21.97 25.22 -25.40
C GLN A 394 20.75 25.36 -24.48
N LEU A 395 19.55 25.50 -25.06
CA LEU A 395 18.32 25.58 -24.27
C LEU A 395 18.03 24.27 -23.53
N MET A 396 18.18 23.12 -24.20
CA MET A 396 18.01 21.79 -23.58
C MET A 396 18.87 21.65 -22.34
N ASN A 397 20.16 22.02 -22.40
CA ASN A 397 21.05 21.95 -21.26
C ASN A 397 20.57 22.85 -20.09
N VAL A 398 20.17 24.10 -20.38
CA VAL A 398 19.64 25.02 -19.36
C VAL A 398 18.41 24.43 -18.67
N VAL A 399 17.50 23.89 -19.46
CA VAL A 399 16.21 23.37 -19.03
C VAL A 399 16.38 22.06 -18.26
N LEU A 400 17.27 21.18 -18.72
CA LEU A 400 17.64 19.94 -18.02
C LEU A 400 18.24 20.25 -16.65
N GLU A 401 19.27 21.11 -16.57
CA GLU A 401 19.90 21.52 -15.30
C GLU A 401 18.88 22.09 -14.32
N PHE A 402 17.98 22.95 -14.81
CA PHE A 402 16.95 23.57 -13.98
C PHE A 402 15.90 22.56 -13.48
N VAL A 403 15.38 21.70 -14.35
CA VAL A 403 14.39 20.69 -13.98
C VAL A 403 15.01 19.65 -13.04
N GLN A 404 16.25 19.23 -13.26
CA GLN A 404 17.00 18.37 -12.31
C GLN A 404 17.12 19.00 -10.92
N TYR A 405 17.42 20.30 -10.85
CA TYR A 405 17.52 21.03 -9.58
C TYR A 405 16.18 21.07 -8.82
N VAL A 406 15.07 21.27 -9.53
CA VAL A 406 13.73 21.25 -8.93
C VAL A 406 13.38 19.84 -8.49
N ASP A 407 13.61 18.83 -9.34
CA ASP A 407 13.23 17.44 -9.08
C ASP A 407 13.86 16.88 -7.82
N LYS A 408 15.15 17.17 -7.63
CA LYS A 408 15.87 16.75 -6.43
C LYS A 408 15.22 17.28 -5.15
N GLN A 409 14.75 18.52 -5.13
CA GLN A 409 14.09 19.09 -3.96
C GLN A 409 12.70 18.49 -3.71
N VAL A 410 11.99 18.11 -4.77
CA VAL A 410 10.71 17.40 -4.65
C VAL A 410 10.94 16.02 -4.02
N LEU A 411 11.94 15.27 -4.48
CA LEU A 411 12.31 13.98 -3.89
C LEU A 411 12.75 14.10 -2.43
N ASP A 412 13.58 15.09 -2.11
CA ASP A 412 14.00 15.35 -0.73
C ASP A 412 12.77 15.56 0.19
N GLY A 413 11.73 16.24 -0.32
CA GLY A 413 10.44 16.41 0.35
C GLY A 413 9.72 15.08 0.66
N LEU A 414 9.66 14.17 -0.31
CA LEU A 414 9.07 12.83 -0.14
C LEU A 414 9.78 12.02 0.95
N ILE A 415 11.12 12.08 1.00
CA ILE A 415 11.93 11.39 2.00
C ILE A 415 11.67 11.94 3.40
N THR A 416 11.54 13.27 3.55
CA THR A 416 11.24 13.87 4.86
C THR A 416 9.86 13.50 5.40
N THR A 417 8.84 13.37 4.53
CA THR A 417 7.50 12.96 4.98
C THR A 417 7.46 11.53 5.52
N GLU A 418 8.30 10.61 5.04
CA GLU A 418 8.40 9.27 5.63
C GLU A 418 9.03 9.28 7.03
N ASN A 419 9.95 10.22 7.28
CA ASN A 419 10.64 10.34 8.55
C ASN A 419 9.88 11.19 9.58
N GLU A 420 8.98 12.08 9.18
CA GLU A 420 8.26 12.99 10.09
C GLU A 420 7.00 12.39 10.74
N VAL A 421 6.57 11.18 10.34
CA VAL A 421 5.55 10.39 11.06
C VAL A 421 6.16 9.61 12.25
N SER A 422 7.37 10.01 12.71
CA SER A 422 8.16 9.40 13.79
C SER A 422 7.59 9.56 15.19
#